data_AF-A0A497BLQ3-F1
#
_entry.id   AF-A0A497BLQ3-F1
#
_cell.length_a   1.000
_cell.length_b   1.000
_cell.length_c   1.000
_cell.angle_alpha   90.00
_cell.angle_beta   90.00
_cell.angle_gamma   90.00
#
_symmetry.space_group_name_H-M   'P 1'
#
loop_
_entity.id
_entity.type
_entity.pdbx_description
1 polymer ?
#
loop_
_entity_poly.entity_id
_entity_poly.type
_entity_poly.pdbx_seq_one_letter_code
_entity_poly.pdbx_strand_id
1 'polypeptide(L)'
;MIVAQFDNWGATYHTRETWEGKSRHFSGGLFFPLESEKDEVRLTGAEHNFTFRPDIRQISGGGVVLHGEDGSRVEIAVRPLSVCYIKAGGYFGYRGFTHGLWMGPYFIDGFKLDLTDPGVIREVSFLDDVMCEMRCGNETGYGIVEMVVVGKYPRYGYHGY
;
A
#
# COMPACT_ATOMS: atom_id res chain seq x y z
N MET A 1 -3.80 -0.96 0.97
CA MET A 1 -3.51 -2.25 0.34
C MET A 1 -2.10 -2.67 0.74
N ILE A 2 -1.85 -3.97 0.86
CA ILE A 2 -0.50 -4.52 0.89
C ILE A 2 -0.41 -5.59 -0.20
N VAL A 3 0.77 -5.71 -0.81
CA VAL A 3 1.18 -6.89 -1.56
C VAL A 3 2.51 -7.34 -0.99
N ALA A 4 2.61 -8.60 -0.63
CA ALA A 4 3.81 -9.23 -0.11
C ALA A 4 4.10 -10.47 -0.96
N GLN A 5 5.33 -10.59 -1.45
CA GLN A 5 5.82 -11.79 -2.10
C GLN A 5 7.01 -12.34 -1.33
N PHE A 6 6.91 -13.59 -0.92
CA PHE A 6 7.98 -14.41 -0.35
C PHE A 6 8.36 -15.51 -1.35
N ASP A 7 9.36 -16.32 -1.02
CA ASP A 7 9.88 -17.33 -1.94
C ASP A 7 8.82 -18.37 -2.36
N ASN A 8 7.99 -18.82 -1.42
CA ASN A 8 7.05 -19.93 -1.62
C ASN A 8 5.59 -19.57 -1.38
N TRP A 9 5.29 -18.29 -1.17
CA TRP A 9 3.93 -17.78 -0.96
C TRP A 9 3.90 -16.26 -1.10
N GLY A 10 2.69 -15.70 -1.22
CA GLY A 10 2.46 -14.28 -1.18
C GLY A 10 1.16 -13.95 -0.45
N ALA A 11 0.95 -12.69 -0.17
CA ALA A 11 -0.29 -12.19 0.41
C ALA A 11 -0.66 -10.87 -0.22
N THR A 12 -1.96 -10.65 -0.40
CA THR A 12 -2.48 -9.30 -0.64
C THR A 12 -3.75 -9.09 0.14
N TYR A 13 -3.96 -7.86 0.61
CA TYR A 13 -5.27 -7.43 1.06
C TYR A 13 -5.52 -5.97 0.70
N HIS A 14 -6.79 -5.64 0.50
CA HIS A 14 -7.31 -4.29 0.35
C HIS A 14 -8.40 -4.07 1.40
N THR A 15 -8.26 -2.98 2.15
CA THR A 15 -9.25 -2.56 3.15
C THR A 15 -9.61 -1.10 2.96
N ARG A 16 -10.86 -0.77 3.28
CA ARG A 16 -11.31 0.60 3.53
C ARG A 16 -12.02 0.60 4.87
N GLU A 17 -11.68 1.54 5.73
CA GLU A 17 -12.24 1.60 7.07
C GLU A 17 -12.46 3.03 7.55
N THR A 18 -13.30 3.18 8.56
CA THR A 18 -13.51 4.47 9.22
C THR A 18 -12.40 4.75 10.24
N TRP A 19 -12.31 5.99 10.72
CA TRP A 19 -11.39 6.38 11.81
C TRP A 19 -11.64 5.67 13.15
N GLU A 20 -12.75 4.94 13.28
CA GLU A 20 -13.08 4.09 14.43
C GLU A 20 -12.55 2.65 14.25
N GLY A 21 -11.85 2.36 13.16
CA GLY A 21 -11.39 1.02 12.82
C GLY A 21 -12.49 0.08 12.32
N LYS A 22 -13.66 0.63 11.92
CA LYS A 22 -14.74 -0.18 11.36
C LYS A 22 -14.50 -0.41 9.88
N SER A 23 -14.26 -1.66 9.49
CA SER A 23 -14.14 -2.04 8.08
C SER A 23 -15.44 -1.74 7.32
N ARG A 24 -15.28 -1.08 6.18
CA ARG A 24 -16.32 -0.83 5.18
C ARG A 24 -16.21 -1.80 4.01
N HIS A 25 -14.99 -2.23 3.72
CA HIS A 25 -14.68 -3.18 2.68
C HIS A 25 -13.39 -3.90 3.06
N PHE A 26 -13.37 -5.21 2.86
CA PHE A 26 -12.18 -6.04 3.00
C PHE A 26 -12.17 -7.11 1.92
N SER A 27 -11.02 -7.32 1.30
CA SER A 27 -10.72 -8.45 0.41
C SER A 27 -9.24 -8.78 0.52
N GLY A 28 -8.88 -10.05 0.36
CA GLY A 28 -7.49 -10.48 0.40
C GLY A 28 -7.36 -12.00 0.40
N GLY A 29 -6.14 -12.46 0.19
CA GLY A 29 -5.79 -13.87 0.12
C GLY A 29 -4.32 -14.12 0.43
N LEU A 30 -4.02 -15.37 0.78
CA LEU A 30 -2.68 -15.95 0.73
C LEU A 30 -2.59 -16.79 -0.54
N PHE A 31 -1.55 -16.56 -1.33
CA PHE A 31 -1.33 -17.18 -2.63
C PHE A 31 -0.08 -18.04 -2.56
N PHE A 32 -0.07 -19.12 -3.33
CA PHE A 32 1.06 -20.04 -3.40
C PHE A 32 1.46 -20.26 -4.86
N PRO A 33 2.73 -20.63 -5.14
CA PRO A 33 3.16 -21.03 -6.47
C PRO A 33 2.26 -22.12 -7.04
N LEU A 34 2.02 -22.09 -8.36
CA LEU A 34 1.13 -23.05 -9.03
C LEU A 34 1.58 -24.50 -8.82
N GLU A 35 2.90 -24.72 -8.69
CA GLU A 35 3.54 -26.02 -8.49
C GLU A 35 3.38 -26.56 -7.06
N SER A 36 2.88 -25.74 -6.12
CA SER A 36 2.77 -26.13 -4.70
C SER A 36 1.56 -27.01 -4.40
N GLU A 37 0.62 -27.16 -5.34
CA GLU A 37 -0.67 -27.86 -5.16
C GLU A 37 -1.50 -27.33 -3.97
N LYS A 38 -1.18 -26.14 -3.44
CA LYS A 38 -1.94 -25.48 -2.38
C LYS A 38 -3.00 -24.58 -2.98
N ASP A 39 -4.20 -24.67 -2.44
CA ASP A 39 -5.27 -23.73 -2.73
C ASP A 39 -4.97 -22.35 -2.12
N GLU A 40 -5.50 -21.29 -2.75
CA GLU A 40 -5.53 -19.96 -2.16
C GLU A 40 -6.29 -19.99 -0.83
N VAL A 41 -5.75 -19.32 0.20
CA VAL A 41 -6.47 -19.13 1.47
C VAL A 41 -7.05 -17.73 1.49
N ARG A 42 -8.38 -17.63 1.51
CA ARG A 42 -9.04 -16.33 1.64
C ARG A 42 -8.75 -15.70 2.99
N LEU A 43 -8.45 -14.41 3.00
CA LEU A 43 -8.35 -13.64 4.25
C LEU A 43 -9.74 -13.20 4.72
N THR A 44 -9.96 -13.31 6.02
CA THR A 44 -11.17 -12.85 6.72
C THR A 44 -10.98 -11.48 7.37
N GLY A 45 -9.74 -11.08 7.61
CA GLY A 45 -9.42 -9.75 8.14
C GLY A 45 -7.92 -9.47 8.17
N ALA A 46 -7.59 -8.23 8.49
CA ALA A 46 -6.23 -7.81 8.77
C ALA A 46 -6.21 -6.75 9.87
N GLU A 47 -5.21 -6.82 10.75
CA GLU A 47 -4.84 -5.75 11.66
C GLU A 47 -3.62 -5.03 11.11
N HIS A 48 -3.51 -3.73 11.39
CA HIS A 48 -2.38 -2.95 10.92
C HIS A 48 -1.92 -1.96 11.99
N ASN A 49 -0.61 -1.78 12.05
CA ASN A 49 0.03 -0.82 12.94
C ASN A 49 1.24 -0.18 12.23
N PHE A 50 1.00 0.95 11.59
CA PHE A 50 2.02 1.70 10.87
C PHE A 50 2.52 2.92 11.65
N THR A 51 3.76 3.29 11.38
CA THR A 51 4.37 4.58 11.72
C THR A 51 4.43 5.43 10.46
N PHE A 52 4.49 6.76 10.63
CA PHE A 52 4.43 7.70 9.53
C PHE A 52 5.58 8.70 9.58
N ARG A 53 5.91 9.22 8.41
CA ARG A 53 6.76 10.40 8.29
C ARG A 53 6.12 11.62 8.98
N PRO A 54 6.93 12.55 9.49
CA PRO A 54 6.41 13.75 10.17
C PRO A 54 5.87 14.82 9.21
N ASP A 55 6.26 14.78 7.93
CA ASP A 55 5.97 15.82 6.94
C ASP A 55 4.80 15.51 6.01
N ILE A 56 4.51 14.22 5.79
CA ILE A 56 3.42 13.73 4.94
C ILE A 56 2.85 12.43 5.50
N ARG A 57 1.61 12.09 5.12
CA ARG A 57 0.91 10.85 5.56
C ARG A 57 1.36 9.61 4.81
N GLN A 58 2.67 9.38 4.76
CA GLN A 58 3.31 8.24 4.15
C GLN A 58 3.97 7.38 5.23
N ILE A 59 3.92 6.06 5.09
CA ILE A 59 4.47 5.15 6.09
C ILE A 59 5.99 5.27 6.21
N SER A 60 6.50 5.08 7.43
CA SER A 60 7.94 4.95 7.73
C SER A 60 8.30 3.56 8.27
N GLY A 61 7.32 2.70 8.52
CA GLY A 61 7.51 1.35 9.05
C GLY A 61 6.24 0.81 9.71
N GLY A 62 6.31 -0.37 10.29
CA GLY A 62 5.21 -0.98 11.06
C GLY A 62 4.99 -2.43 10.68
N GLY A 63 3.73 -2.86 10.66
CA GLY A 63 3.39 -4.22 10.25
C GLY A 63 1.90 -4.49 10.19
N VAL A 64 1.57 -5.69 9.75
CA VAL A 64 0.21 -6.21 9.63
C VAL A 64 0.11 -7.61 10.21
N VAL A 65 -1.08 -7.97 10.67
CA VAL A 65 -1.46 -9.34 11.03
C VAL A 65 -2.62 -9.74 10.15
N LEU A 66 -2.47 -10.81 9.38
CA LEU A 66 -3.48 -11.34 8.47
C LEU A 66 -4.15 -12.56 9.09
N HIS A 67 -5.47 -12.67 8.90
CA HIS A 67 -6.28 -13.76 9.43
C HIS A 67 -6.93 -14.53 8.27
N GLY A 68 -6.57 -15.80 8.09
CA GLY A 68 -7.11 -16.68 7.05
C GLY A 68 -8.39 -17.39 7.48
N GLU A 69 -9.20 -17.82 6.51
CA GLU A 69 -10.42 -18.61 6.77
C GLU A 69 -10.13 -20.03 7.27
N ASP A 70 -8.93 -20.54 7.00
CA ASP A 70 -8.40 -21.81 7.51
C ASP A 70 -7.89 -21.73 8.96
N GLY A 71 -7.99 -20.55 9.59
CA GLY A 71 -7.48 -20.26 10.93
C GLY A 71 -6.01 -19.83 10.98
N SER A 72 -5.35 -19.67 9.81
CA SER A 72 -4.00 -19.12 9.76
C SER A 72 -3.93 -17.69 10.29
N ARG A 73 -2.82 -17.38 10.98
CA ARG A 73 -2.48 -16.04 11.47
C ARG A 73 -1.07 -15.69 11.02
N VAL A 74 -0.94 -14.75 10.10
CA VAL A 74 0.33 -14.40 9.46
C VAL A 74 0.74 -12.99 9.88
N GLU A 75 1.89 -12.87 10.53
CA GLU A 75 2.42 -11.57 10.98
C GLU A 75 3.55 -11.12 10.07
N ILE A 76 3.41 -9.91 9.52
CA ILE A 76 4.34 -9.34 8.54
C ILE A 76 4.82 -7.98 9.05
N ALA A 77 6.11 -7.90 9.38
CA ALA A 77 6.79 -6.64 9.65
C ALA A 77 7.15 -5.95 8.32
N VAL A 78 7.04 -4.63 8.28
CA VAL A 78 7.19 -3.81 7.07
C VAL A 78 8.29 -2.77 7.27
N ARG A 79 9.28 -2.77 6.38
CA ARG A 79 10.36 -1.79 6.32
C ARG A 79 10.37 -1.11 4.94
N PRO A 80 9.97 0.16 4.84
CA PRO A 80 10.06 0.94 3.61
C PRO A 80 11.49 1.01 3.06
N LEU A 81 11.62 0.93 1.74
CA LEU A 81 12.89 1.00 0.99
C LEU A 81 12.92 2.21 0.06
N SER A 82 11.83 2.40 -0.68
CA SER A 82 11.66 3.47 -1.67
C SER A 82 10.19 3.76 -1.89
N VAL A 83 9.88 4.77 -2.69
CA VAL A 83 8.50 5.13 -3.02
C VAL A 83 8.35 5.49 -4.50
N CYS A 84 7.24 5.08 -5.08
CA CYS A 84 6.75 5.56 -6.37
C CYS A 84 5.52 6.45 -6.14
N TYR A 85 5.61 7.72 -6.55
CA TYR A 85 4.52 8.68 -6.44
C TYR A 85 3.60 8.59 -7.66
N ILE A 86 2.63 7.67 -7.61
CA ILE A 86 1.82 7.31 -8.76
C ILE A 86 0.83 8.39 -9.21
N LYS A 87 0.58 9.43 -8.39
CA LYS A 87 -0.15 10.61 -8.84
C LYS A 87 0.50 11.29 -10.03
N ALA A 88 1.84 11.33 -10.08
CA ALA A 88 2.56 11.83 -11.24
C ALA A 88 2.27 11.02 -12.52
N GLY A 89 1.90 9.75 -12.39
CA GLY A 89 1.43 8.87 -13.46
C GLY A 89 -0.07 8.96 -13.76
N GLY A 90 -0.77 9.98 -13.23
CA GLY A 90 -2.18 10.25 -13.52
C GLY A 90 -3.18 9.66 -12.53
N TYR A 91 -2.76 9.00 -11.46
CA TYR A 91 -3.66 8.54 -10.40
C TYR A 91 -4.16 9.75 -9.60
N PHE A 92 -5.45 10.05 -9.62
CA PHE A 92 -6.04 11.33 -9.12
C PHE A 92 -5.66 12.59 -9.93
N GLY A 93 -5.09 12.42 -11.12
CA GLY A 93 -4.78 13.51 -12.03
C GLY A 93 -3.53 14.32 -11.65
N TYR A 94 -2.73 14.67 -12.66
CA TYR A 94 -1.55 15.50 -12.52
C TYR A 94 -1.26 16.24 -13.83
N ARG A 95 -1.05 17.56 -13.77
CA ARG A 95 -0.71 18.43 -14.91
C ARG A 95 -1.63 18.24 -16.14
N GLY A 96 -2.93 18.05 -15.90
CA GLY A 96 -3.93 17.87 -16.96
C GLY A 96 -4.07 16.44 -17.49
N PHE A 97 -3.26 15.49 -17.02
CA PHE A 97 -3.36 14.07 -17.35
C PHE A 97 -3.99 13.28 -16.18
N THR A 98 -4.93 12.39 -16.51
CA THR A 98 -5.50 11.42 -15.56
C THR A 98 -5.40 10.03 -16.20
N HIS A 99 -5.02 9.03 -15.41
CA HIS A 99 -4.89 7.66 -15.91
C HIS A 99 -6.23 7.18 -16.51
N GLY A 100 -6.19 6.69 -17.75
CA GLY A 100 -7.37 6.28 -18.52
C GLY A 100 -8.08 7.39 -19.31
N LEU A 101 -7.65 8.66 -19.20
CA LEU A 101 -8.20 9.76 -19.98
C LEU A 101 -7.73 9.68 -21.45
N TRP A 102 -8.68 9.80 -22.39
CA TRP A 102 -8.35 9.94 -23.82
C TRP A 102 -7.76 11.32 -24.11
N MET A 103 -6.54 11.33 -24.66
CA MET A 103 -5.77 12.55 -24.95
C MET A 103 -5.63 12.82 -26.46
N GLY A 104 -6.37 12.09 -27.30
CA GLY A 104 -6.21 12.09 -28.75
C GLY A 104 -5.40 10.88 -29.27
N PRO A 105 -5.31 10.73 -30.60
CA PRO A 105 -4.78 9.51 -31.22
C PRO A 105 -3.28 9.26 -30.98
N TYR A 106 -2.50 10.31 -30.70
CA TYR A 106 -1.04 10.23 -30.52
C TYR A 106 -0.56 11.17 -29.42
N PHE A 107 -0.90 10.86 -28.17
CA PHE A 107 -0.41 11.62 -27.02
C PHE A 107 0.86 10.99 -26.45
N ILE A 108 1.91 11.81 -26.28
CA ILE A 108 3.16 11.46 -25.62
C ILE A 108 3.55 12.65 -24.75
N ASP A 109 3.95 12.38 -23.51
CA ASP A 109 4.46 13.38 -22.58
C ASP A 109 5.56 12.76 -21.69
N GLY A 110 6.36 13.60 -21.05
CA GLY A 110 7.41 13.18 -20.13
C GLY A 110 8.01 14.36 -19.37
N PHE A 111 8.27 14.15 -18.09
CA PHE A 111 8.92 15.13 -17.23
C PHE A 111 9.77 14.43 -16.16
N LYS A 112 10.66 15.19 -15.53
CA LYS A 112 11.47 14.75 -14.40
C LYS A 112 11.05 15.51 -13.16
N LEU A 113 10.91 14.80 -12.04
CA LEU A 113 10.63 15.38 -10.74
C LEU A 113 11.89 15.31 -9.88
N ASP A 114 12.18 16.39 -9.15
CA ASP A 114 13.17 16.36 -8.08
C ASP A 114 12.49 15.93 -6.78
N LEU A 115 12.60 14.64 -6.46
CA LEU A 115 12.02 14.07 -5.25
C LEU A 115 12.83 14.37 -3.99
N THR A 116 13.87 15.23 -4.07
CA THR A 116 14.53 15.79 -2.89
C THR A 116 13.87 17.09 -2.41
N ASP A 117 13.05 17.73 -3.26
CA ASP A 117 12.30 18.94 -2.91
C ASP A 117 10.96 18.58 -2.23
N PRO A 118 10.75 18.96 -0.95
CA PRO A 118 9.47 18.75 -0.27
C PRO A 118 8.28 19.45 -0.95
N GLY A 119 8.50 20.53 -1.68
CA GLY A 119 7.47 21.19 -2.49
C GLY A 119 6.94 20.28 -3.59
N VAL A 120 7.86 19.66 -4.35
CA VAL A 120 7.52 18.68 -5.39
C VAL A 120 6.82 17.47 -4.79
N ILE A 121 7.33 16.90 -3.69
CA ILE A 121 6.70 15.76 -3.02
C ILE A 121 5.26 16.08 -2.64
N ARG A 122 4.97 17.26 -2.09
CA ARG A 122 3.60 17.65 -1.71
C ARG A 122 2.63 17.70 -2.88
N GLU A 123 3.10 17.98 -4.10
CA GLU A 123 2.24 17.97 -5.29
C GLU A 123 1.83 16.56 -5.72
N VAL A 124 2.75 15.59 -5.57
CA VAL A 124 2.60 14.23 -6.12
C VAL A 124 2.34 13.15 -5.07
N SER A 125 2.43 13.47 -3.78
CA SER A 125 2.06 12.57 -2.69
C SER A 125 0.57 12.65 -2.38
N PHE A 126 -0.08 11.49 -2.31
CA PHE A 126 -1.42 11.29 -1.76
C PHE A 126 -1.73 9.80 -1.73
N LEU A 127 -1.60 9.16 -2.90
CA LEU A 127 -1.60 7.73 -3.10
C LEU A 127 -0.19 7.36 -3.58
N ASP A 128 0.53 6.64 -2.72
CA ASP A 128 1.95 6.37 -2.88
C ASP A 128 2.17 4.85 -2.82
N ASP A 129 2.92 4.31 -3.79
CA ASP A 129 3.38 2.93 -3.75
C ASP A 129 4.69 2.88 -2.97
N VAL A 130 4.63 2.51 -1.70
CA VAL A 130 5.82 2.40 -0.86
C VAL A 130 6.38 0.99 -1.00
N MET A 131 7.50 0.86 -1.71
CA MET A 131 8.20 -0.43 -1.83
C MET A 131 8.83 -0.78 -0.50
N CYS A 132 8.59 -2.00 -0.04
CA CYS A 132 8.97 -2.46 1.29
C CYS A 132 9.73 -3.80 1.22
N GLU A 133 10.69 -3.95 2.12
CA GLU A 133 11.10 -5.26 2.61
C GLU A 133 10.07 -5.70 3.66
N MET A 134 9.67 -6.96 3.60
CA MET A 134 8.66 -7.56 4.46
C MET A 134 9.24 -8.79 5.15
N ARG A 135 8.98 -8.94 6.44
CA ARG A 135 9.48 -10.08 7.22
C ARG A 135 8.36 -10.85 7.86
N CYS A 136 8.34 -12.16 7.65
CA CYS A 136 7.45 -13.10 8.32
C CYS A 136 8.30 -14.18 9.00
N GLY A 137 8.49 -14.06 10.32
CA GLY A 137 9.46 -14.90 11.05
C GLY A 137 10.88 -14.79 10.47
N ASN A 138 11.37 -15.88 9.89
CA ASN A 138 12.69 -15.97 9.27
C ASN A 138 12.67 -15.70 7.75
N GLU A 139 11.50 -15.59 7.15
CA GLU A 139 11.36 -15.31 5.72
C GLU A 139 11.48 -13.82 5.45
N THR A 140 12.12 -13.48 4.33
CA THR A 140 12.19 -12.12 3.79
C THR A 140 11.48 -12.11 2.46
N GLY A 141 10.56 -11.16 2.31
CA GLY A 141 9.81 -10.91 1.10
C GLY A 141 9.88 -9.44 0.72
N TYR A 142 9.31 -9.13 -0.43
CA TYR A 142 9.25 -7.77 -0.95
C TYR A 142 7.87 -7.49 -1.53
N GLY A 143 7.50 -6.23 -1.54
CA GLY A 143 6.28 -5.79 -2.19
C GLY A 143 5.97 -4.34 -1.89
N ILE A 144 4.68 -4.01 -1.88
CA ILE A 144 4.23 -2.63 -1.75
C ILE A 144 3.23 -2.48 -0.61
N VAL A 145 3.30 -1.36 0.09
CA VAL A 145 2.19 -0.83 0.88
C VAL A 145 1.69 0.43 0.20
N GLU A 146 0.43 0.40 -0.18
CA GLU A 146 -0.28 1.55 -0.71
C GLU A 146 -1.33 1.97 0.32
N MET A 147 -1.24 3.18 0.86
CA MET A 147 -2.15 3.62 1.92
C MET A 147 -2.49 5.09 1.78
N VAL A 148 -3.78 5.39 1.97
CA VAL A 148 -4.30 6.75 2.05
C VAL A 148 -5.01 6.92 3.39
N VAL A 149 -4.64 7.98 4.12
CA VAL A 149 -5.33 8.38 5.35
C VAL A 149 -5.92 9.77 5.15
N VAL A 150 -7.24 9.86 4.92
CA VAL A 150 -7.94 11.14 4.76
C VAL A 150 -8.60 11.56 6.06
N GLY A 151 -8.36 12.81 6.48
CA GLY A 151 -9.02 13.42 7.63
C GLY A 151 -8.56 12.83 8.96
N LYS A 152 -9.50 12.66 9.89
CA LYS A 152 -9.23 12.14 11.23
C LYS A 152 -8.88 10.65 11.17
N TYR A 153 -7.82 10.24 11.87
CA TYR A 153 -7.46 8.85 12.15
C TYR A 153 -6.60 8.76 13.43
N PRO A 154 -7.22 8.75 14.63
CA PRO A 154 -6.51 8.98 15.89
C PRO A 154 -5.52 7.88 16.28
N ARG A 155 -5.73 6.64 15.82
CA ARG A 155 -4.78 5.54 15.99
C ARG A 155 -3.37 5.91 15.49
N TYR A 156 -3.26 6.80 14.52
CA TYR A 156 -2.01 7.30 13.97
C TYR A 156 -1.74 8.77 14.30
N GLY A 157 -2.43 9.34 15.28
CA GLY A 157 -2.23 10.73 15.72
C GLY A 157 -2.87 11.80 14.82
N TYR A 158 -3.66 11.41 13.81
CA TYR A 158 -4.32 12.38 12.92
C TYR A 158 -5.69 12.78 13.48
N HIS A 159 -5.87 14.07 13.78
CA HIS A 159 -7.12 14.59 14.38
C HIS A 159 -8.01 15.39 13.41
N GLY A 160 -7.50 15.76 12.24
CA GLY A 160 -8.19 16.57 11.22
C GLY A 160 -7.47 16.51 9.87
N TYR A 161 -7.90 17.32 8.90
CA TYR A 161 -7.17 17.54 7.64
C TYR A 161 -6.26 18.77 7.79
#